data_AF-A0A954ILR8-F1
#
_entry.id   AF-A0A954ILR8-F1
#
_cell.length_a   1.000
_cell.length_b   1.000
_cell.length_c   1.000
_cell.angle_alpha   90.00
_cell.angle_beta   90.00
_cell.angle_gamma   90.00
#
_symmetry.space_group_name_H-M   'P 1'
#
loop_
_entity.id
_entity.type
_entity.pdbx_description
1 polymer ?
#
loop_
_entity_poly.entity_id
_entity_poly.type
_entity_poly.pdbx_seq_one_letter_code
_entity_poly.pdbx_strand_id
1 'polypeptide(L)'
;GHGGGNFVITAIRAQLVPPAGTIPAARFVRITNRGKGQILSLAEVQVFSDGRNVAVDGIATQHSTAFNGPPEYAIDGNTDGDYQKNSVTHTDTVDNPWWEVDLKNVVPVERVSIWNRTDNGLHTRLQNFSIELLDADRQIVWSEIVKDAPNPSADYSPSNVREITFQTAFADYHQSGFEPADVLSGKVGQNDGWAVGGQIQTAHELILVPAKPVTIEPGTQLRVVIEQNSVHTNHLLGRFRLSTTSDPAAIERSRVPVNLLAVVDQPRDDRSAEATAELAAWYRENTAPALATQRKQLATSTRELNDMKPETSVPILREITDKPRETSFQFRGNYLDKGPVVTAGLPSAFPDTAHRENVNRLEMARWLVSEHNPLTPRVLVNRYWETLFGRGIVITSEEFGSQGELPTHPLLLDWLASDVLESGWDTRKLLKQIVMSSTYRQSAAVTNEALRIDSDNRWLARGPRVRMSAEVVRDQALAAAGLLDRSMYGPPVKPPQPNLGLTAAFG
;
A
#
# COMPACT_ATOMS: atom_id res chain seq x y z
N GLY A 1 -10.63 29.37 -7.17
CA GLY A 1 -12.01 28.83 -7.15
C GLY A 1 -13.02 29.87 -6.67
N HIS A 2 -14.29 29.47 -6.55
CA HIS A 2 -15.32 30.24 -5.82
C HIS A 2 -15.37 29.82 -4.34
N GLY A 3 -15.80 30.71 -3.44
CA GLY A 3 -16.18 30.38 -2.05
C GLY A 3 -15.07 30.18 -1.01
N GLY A 4 -13.82 29.92 -1.42
CA GLY A 4 -12.70 29.73 -0.48
C GLY A 4 -11.31 29.71 -1.13
N GLY A 5 -11.23 30.09 -2.41
CA GLY A 5 -9.96 30.21 -3.16
C GLY A 5 -9.44 28.91 -3.76
N ASN A 6 -9.64 27.74 -3.14
CA ASN A 6 -9.12 26.45 -3.63
C ASN A 6 -9.99 25.84 -4.76
N PHE A 7 -9.41 24.90 -5.51
CA PHE A 7 -10.10 24.08 -6.51
C PHE A 7 -9.43 22.71 -6.62
N VAL A 8 -10.13 21.72 -7.18
CA VAL A 8 -9.53 20.44 -7.57
C VAL A 8 -9.96 20.09 -8.99
N ILE A 9 -8.98 19.99 -9.90
CA ILE A 9 -9.20 19.47 -11.25
C ILE A 9 -8.86 17.98 -11.22
N THR A 10 -9.85 17.12 -11.43
CA THR A 10 -9.66 15.66 -11.39
C THR A 10 -9.24 15.09 -12.73
N ALA A 11 -9.65 15.73 -13.83
CA ALA A 11 -9.20 15.34 -15.17
C ALA A 11 -9.22 16.52 -16.14
N ILE A 12 -8.34 16.49 -17.14
CA ILE A 12 -8.47 17.33 -18.34
C ILE A 12 -8.39 16.46 -19.59
N ARG A 13 -9.41 16.56 -20.43
CA ARG A 13 -9.46 15.90 -21.75
C ARG A 13 -9.50 16.96 -22.83
N ALA A 14 -8.86 16.68 -23.96
CA ALA A 14 -8.92 17.56 -25.11
C ALA A 14 -9.16 16.76 -26.40
N GLN A 15 -9.95 17.33 -27.29
CA GLN A 15 -10.34 16.73 -28.56
C GLN A 15 -10.25 17.78 -29.67
N LEU A 16 -9.75 17.36 -30.83
CA LEU A 16 -9.88 18.12 -32.07
C LEU A 16 -11.19 17.73 -32.74
N VAL A 17 -12.11 18.69 -32.82
CA VAL A 17 -13.41 18.55 -33.47
C VAL A 17 -13.31 19.14 -34.87
N PRO A 18 -13.64 18.40 -35.93
CA PRO A 18 -13.57 18.92 -37.30
C PRO A 18 -14.57 20.08 -37.50
N PRO A 19 -14.41 20.88 -38.58
CA PRO A 19 -15.30 22.02 -38.85
C PRO A 19 -16.79 21.64 -38.84
N ALA A 20 -17.64 22.54 -38.37
CA ALA A 20 -19.09 22.33 -38.35
C ALA A 20 -19.62 21.99 -39.77
N GLY A 21 -20.48 20.96 -39.86
CA GLY A 21 -21.04 20.46 -41.13
C GLY A 21 -20.34 19.24 -41.72
N THR A 22 -19.19 18.81 -41.17
CA THR A 22 -18.54 17.55 -41.58
C THR A 22 -18.91 16.36 -40.68
N ILE A 23 -19.65 16.61 -39.60
CA ILE A 23 -20.13 15.58 -38.66
C ILE A 23 -21.55 15.19 -39.09
N PRO A 24 -21.84 13.90 -39.34
CA PRO A 24 -23.19 13.47 -39.70
C PRO A 24 -24.20 13.86 -38.61
N ALA A 25 -25.26 14.55 -39.03
CA ALA A 25 -26.35 14.93 -38.14
C ALA A 25 -27.48 13.91 -38.23
N ALA A 26 -27.84 13.31 -37.10
CA ALA A 26 -28.82 12.23 -37.04
C ALA A 26 -29.82 12.45 -35.90
N ARG A 27 -31.03 11.94 -36.09
CA ARG A 27 -32.05 11.81 -35.05
C ARG A 27 -32.17 10.39 -34.54
N PHE A 28 -31.92 9.40 -35.41
CA PHE A 28 -32.03 7.99 -35.07
C PHE A 28 -30.68 7.30 -35.18
N VAL A 29 -30.38 6.42 -34.23
CA VAL A 29 -29.25 5.50 -34.30
C VAL A 29 -29.79 4.10 -34.25
N ARG A 30 -29.55 3.32 -35.31
CA ARG A 30 -30.02 1.94 -35.44
C ARG A 30 -28.85 0.97 -35.47
N ILE A 31 -28.96 -0.08 -34.66
CA ILE A 31 -28.07 -1.23 -34.65
C ILE A 31 -28.84 -2.43 -35.20
N THR A 32 -28.33 -3.08 -36.24
CA THR A 32 -28.97 -4.26 -36.83
C THR A 32 -28.00 -5.43 -36.82
N ASN A 33 -28.33 -6.53 -36.13
CA ASN A 33 -27.53 -7.74 -36.17
C ASN A 33 -27.85 -8.53 -37.46
N ARG A 34 -26.93 -8.58 -38.43
CA ARG A 34 -27.27 -9.01 -39.78
C ARG A 34 -27.10 -10.52 -39.95
N GLY A 35 -28.13 -11.15 -40.50
CA GLY A 35 -28.12 -12.58 -40.78
C GLY A 35 -29.49 -13.22 -40.58
N LYS A 36 -29.55 -14.51 -40.86
CA LYS A 36 -30.75 -15.32 -40.60
C LYS A 36 -30.73 -15.85 -39.17
N GLY A 37 -31.90 -15.91 -38.53
CA GLY A 37 -32.07 -16.49 -37.19
C GLY A 37 -31.13 -15.91 -36.14
N GLN A 38 -30.99 -14.59 -36.11
CA GLN A 38 -30.12 -13.88 -35.17
C GLN A 38 -30.88 -13.44 -33.93
N ILE A 39 -30.13 -13.17 -32.86
CA ILE A 39 -30.60 -12.52 -31.63
C ILE A 39 -29.77 -11.24 -31.47
N LEU A 40 -30.42 -10.13 -31.14
CA LEU A 40 -29.73 -8.91 -30.75
C LEU A 40 -29.85 -8.72 -29.23
N SER A 41 -28.69 -8.58 -28.58
CA SER A 41 -28.57 -8.22 -27.17
C SER A 41 -27.50 -7.14 -27.04
N LEU A 42 -27.86 -6.03 -26.41
CA LEU A 42 -26.99 -4.87 -26.20
C LEU A 42 -27.04 -4.53 -24.72
N ALA A 43 -25.87 -4.34 -24.11
CA ALA A 43 -25.78 -3.87 -22.74
C ALA A 43 -26.03 -2.36 -22.69
N GLU A 44 -25.36 -1.60 -23.56
CA GLU A 44 -25.51 -0.15 -23.63
C GLU A 44 -25.14 0.35 -25.04
N VAL A 45 -25.86 1.34 -25.56
CA VAL A 45 -25.54 2.08 -26.78
C VAL A 45 -25.46 3.56 -26.41
N GLN A 46 -24.23 4.07 -26.37
CA GLN A 46 -23.98 5.46 -26.05
C GLN A 46 -23.78 6.25 -27.33
N VAL A 47 -24.51 7.35 -27.50
CA VAL A 47 -24.40 8.22 -28.67
C VAL A 47 -23.85 9.55 -28.19
N PHE A 48 -22.64 9.90 -28.62
CA PHE A 48 -21.98 11.12 -28.17
C PHE A 48 -22.22 12.26 -29.15
N SER A 49 -22.78 13.35 -28.61
CA SER A 49 -22.92 14.64 -29.28
C SER A 49 -22.44 15.72 -28.34
N ASP A 50 -21.60 16.61 -28.84
CA ASP A 50 -20.92 17.62 -28.04
C ASP A 50 -20.21 17.05 -26.79
N GLY A 51 -19.59 15.88 -26.93
CA GLY A 51 -18.90 15.17 -25.84
C GLY A 51 -19.82 14.59 -24.75
N ARG A 52 -21.15 14.64 -24.91
CA ARG A 52 -22.13 14.07 -23.95
C ARG A 52 -22.85 12.87 -24.57
N ASN A 53 -23.10 11.83 -23.77
CA ASN A 53 -23.98 10.75 -24.19
C ASN A 53 -25.43 11.27 -24.21
N VAL A 54 -25.99 11.47 -25.40
CA VAL A 54 -27.36 11.96 -25.60
C VAL A 54 -28.38 10.82 -25.74
N ALA A 55 -27.93 9.57 -25.80
CA ALA A 55 -28.84 8.42 -25.94
C ALA A 55 -29.70 8.18 -24.70
N VAL A 56 -29.18 8.51 -23.51
CA VAL A 56 -29.88 8.35 -22.21
C VAL A 56 -31.16 9.17 -22.10
N ASP A 57 -31.25 10.27 -22.84
CA ASP A 57 -32.45 11.11 -22.91
C ASP A 57 -33.39 10.69 -24.05
N GLY A 58 -33.03 9.67 -24.83
CA GLY A 58 -33.75 9.21 -26.01
C GLY A 58 -34.97 8.34 -25.70
N ILE A 59 -35.55 7.78 -26.75
CA ILE A 59 -36.59 6.75 -26.67
C ILE A 59 -36.12 5.56 -27.49
N ALA A 60 -35.82 4.46 -26.80
CA ALA A 60 -35.36 3.23 -27.43
C ALA A 60 -36.54 2.35 -27.86
N THR A 61 -36.41 1.71 -29.02
CA THR A 61 -37.32 0.70 -29.55
C THR A 61 -36.49 -0.44 -30.14
N GLN A 62 -37.08 -1.62 -30.27
CA GLN A 62 -36.42 -2.76 -30.90
C GLN A 62 -37.44 -3.61 -31.65
N HIS A 63 -36.93 -4.46 -32.54
CA HIS A 63 -37.73 -5.28 -33.42
C HIS A 63 -38.75 -6.17 -32.69
N SER A 64 -38.33 -6.80 -31.60
CA SER A 64 -39.19 -7.56 -30.67
C SER A 64 -38.51 -7.70 -29.31
N THR A 65 -39.24 -8.13 -28.27
CA THR A 65 -38.70 -8.28 -26.92
C THR A 65 -38.89 -9.70 -26.42
N ALA A 66 -37.79 -10.33 -26.01
CA ALA A 66 -37.77 -11.65 -25.41
C ALA A 66 -37.09 -11.60 -24.04
N PHE A 67 -37.32 -12.63 -23.20
CA PHE A 67 -36.58 -12.85 -21.95
C PHE A 67 -36.49 -11.63 -21.00
N ASN A 68 -37.50 -10.75 -21.01
CA ASN A 68 -37.52 -9.51 -20.22
C ASN A 68 -36.33 -8.56 -20.47
N GLY A 69 -35.80 -8.52 -21.69
CA GLY A 69 -34.77 -7.56 -22.12
C GLY A 69 -35.36 -6.46 -23.00
N PRO A 70 -36.09 -5.48 -22.44
CA PRO A 70 -36.71 -4.40 -23.20
C PRO A 70 -35.66 -3.40 -23.74
N PRO A 71 -35.97 -2.60 -24.76
CA PRO A 71 -34.99 -1.77 -25.47
C PRO A 71 -34.35 -0.66 -24.63
N GLU A 72 -35.04 -0.16 -23.60
CA GLU A 72 -34.54 0.90 -22.71
C GLU A 72 -33.30 0.53 -21.92
N TYR A 73 -33.02 -0.77 -21.74
CA TYR A 73 -31.80 -1.21 -21.05
C TYR A 73 -30.53 -0.78 -21.78
N ALA A 74 -30.57 -0.60 -23.10
CA ALA A 74 -29.40 -0.14 -23.85
C ALA A 74 -29.17 1.40 -23.78
N ILE A 75 -29.98 2.14 -23.02
CA ILE A 75 -29.79 3.59 -22.79
C ILE A 75 -30.01 3.94 -21.32
N ASP A 76 -29.88 2.99 -20.41
CA ASP A 76 -30.14 3.19 -18.98
C ASP A 76 -28.91 3.75 -18.23
N GLY A 77 -27.77 3.89 -18.93
CA GLY A 77 -26.51 4.38 -18.37
C GLY A 77 -25.69 3.30 -17.67
N ASN A 78 -26.11 2.03 -17.70
CA ASN A 78 -25.42 0.90 -17.10
C ASN A 78 -24.73 0.04 -18.16
N THR A 79 -23.40 0.06 -18.16
CA THR A 79 -22.58 -0.68 -19.15
C THR A 79 -22.33 -2.15 -18.79
N ASP A 80 -22.96 -2.69 -17.75
CA ASP A 80 -22.75 -4.08 -17.31
C ASP A 80 -23.39 -5.08 -18.30
N GLY A 81 -22.54 -5.84 -18.98
CA GLY A 81 -22.97 -6.82 -19.98
C GLY A 81 -23.41 -8.18 -19.41
N ASP A 82 -23.39 -8.40 -18.09
CA ASP A 82 -23.93 -9.63 -17.50
C ASP A 82 -25.47 -9.59 -17.51
N TYR A 83 -26.09 -10.49 -18.28
CA TYR A 83 -27.54 -10.56 -18.42
C TYR A 83 -28.29 -10.69 -17.08
N GLN A 84 -27.67 -11.30 -16.05
CA GLN A 84 -28.30 -11.45 -14.73
C GLN A 84 -28.43 -10.12 -13.97
N LYS A 85 -27.84 -9.04 -14.47
CA LYS A 85 -27.89 -7.70 -13.87
C LYS A 85 -29.08 -6.86 -14.33
N ASN A 86 -29.91 -7.37 -15.24
CA ASN A 86 -31.10 -6.70 -15.77
C ASN A 86 -30.81 -5.35 -16.46
N SER A 87 -29.67 -5.23 -17.16
CA SER A 87 -29.32 -4.10 -18.06
C SER A 87 -28.84 -4.60 -19.42
N VAL A 88 -29.46 -5.65 -19.95
CA VAL A 88 -29.13 -6.16 -21.30
C VAL A 88 -30.41 -6.40 -22.09
N THR A 89 -30.52 -5.75 -23.24
CA THR A 89 -31.66 -5.92 -24.15
C THR A 89 -31.67 -7.34 -24.75
N HIS A 90 -32.83 -7.79 -25.21
CA HIS A 90 -32.92 -9.10 -25.88
C HIS A 90 -34.11 -9.14 -26.85
N THR A 91 -33.83 -9.45 -28.12
CA THR A 91 -34.87 -9.71 -29.13
C THR A 91 -35.23 -11.20 -29.20
N ASP A 92 -36.32 -11.52 -29.90
CA ASP A 92 -36.52 -12.90 -30.36
C ASP A 92 -35.47 -13.30 -31.39
N THR A 93 -35.41 -14.61 -31.67
CA THR A 93 -34.63 -15.14 -32.78
C THR A 93 -35.36 -14.89 -34.10
N VAL A 94 -34.86 -13.92 -34.87
CA VAL A 94 -35.47 -13.47 -36.14
C VAL A 94 -34.40 -13.12 -37.16
N ASP A 95 -34.79 -12.92 -38.42
CA ASP A 95 -33.85 -12.44 -39.43
C ASP A 95 -33.62 -10.94 -39.24
N ASN A 96 -32.35 -10.53 -39.17
CA ASN A 96 -31.92 -9.14 -39.01
C ASN A 96 -32.61 -8.34 -37.88
N PRO A 97 -32.61 -8.82 -36.61
CA PRO A 97 -33.16 -8.05 -35.50
C PRO A 97 -32.42 -6.71 -35.37
N TRP A 98 -33.18 -5.67 -35.05
CA TRP A 98 -32.68 -4.33 -34.88
C TRP A 98 -33.10 -3.72 -33.55
N TRP A 99 -32.31 -2.76 -33.10
CA TRP A 99 -32.57 -1.86 -32.00
C TRP A 99 -32.33 -0.43 -32.49
N GLU A 100 -33.15 0.53 -32.09
CA GLU A 100 -33.06 1.92 -32.51
C GLU A 100 -33.39 2.87 -31.36
N VAL A 101 -32.64 3.95 -31.23
CA VAL A 101 -32.96 5.08 -30.35
C VAL A 101 -33.35 6.32 -31.16
N ASP A 102 -34.49 6.92 -30.81
CA ASP A 102 -34.85 8.30 -31.21
C ASP A 102 -34.24 9.29 -30.21
N LEU A 103 -33.28 10.10 -30.65
CA LEU A 103 -32.60 11.12 -29.87
C LEU A 103 -33.47 12.37 -29.63
N LYS A 104 -34.73 12.36 -30.07
CA LYS A 104 -35.75 13.43 -30.02
C LYS A 104 -35.43 14.65 -30.89
N ASN A 105 -34.16 15.00 -31.05
CA ASN A 105 -33.68 16.10 -31.88
C ASN A 105 -32.63 15.61 -32.89
N VAL A 106 -32.50 16.30 -34.02
CA VAL A 106 -31.36 16.09 -34.94
C VAL A 106 -30.12 16.68 -34.31
N VAL A 107 -29.11 15.84 -34.07
CA VAL A 107 -27.86 16.22 -33.40
C VAL A 107 -26.64 15.74 -34.19
N PRO A 108 -25.51 16.47 -34.18
CA PRO A 108 -24.27 15.96 -34.76
C PRO A 108 -23.78 14.76 -33.93
N VAL A 109 -23.65 13.59 -34.55
CA VAL A 109 -23.19 12.39 -33.87
C VAL A 109 -21.69 12.25 -34.08
N GLU A 110 -20.93 12.31 -32.99
CA GLU A 110 -19.46 12.30 -33.01
C GLU A 110 -18.90 10.88 -32.90
N ARG A 111 -19.52 10.09 -32.03
CA ARG A 111 -19.12 8.73 -31.67
C ARG A 111 -20.33 7.92 -31.20
N VAL A 112 -20.37 6.65 -31.55
CA VAL A 112 -21.30 5.66 -31.01
C VAL A 112 -20.48 4.58 -30.30
N SER A 113 -20.70 4.40 -29.00
CA SER A 113 -20.09 3.30 -28.23
C SER A 113 -21.12 2.19 -28.09
N ILE A 114 -20.74 0.96 -28.44
CA ILE A 114 -21.60 -0.21 -28.28
C ILE A 114 -20.98 -1.12 -27.23
N TRP A 115 -21.73 -1.38 -26.17
CA TRP A 115 -21.42 -2.34 -25.12
C TRP A 115 -22.22 -3.60 -25.32
N ASN A 116 -21.51 -4.71 -25.36
CA ASN A 116 -22.03 -6.02 -25.69
C ASN A 116 -22.30 -6.83 -24.42
N ARG A 117 -23.12 -7.87 -24.55
CA ARG A 117 -23.35 -8.86 -23.51
C ARG A 117 -22.07 -9.64 -23.22
N THR A 118 -21.69 -9.81 -21.96
CA THR A 118 -20.38 -10.38 -21.55
C THR A 118 -20.48 -11.78 -20.94
N ASP A 119 -21.66 -12.20 -20.45
CA ASP A 119 -21.81 -13.51 -19.82
C ASP A 119 -21.74 -14.69 -20.82
N ASN A 120 -21.23 -15.83 -20.33
CA ASN A 120 -21.28 -17.12 -21.01
C ASN A 120 -20.72 -17.17 -22.45
N GLY A 121 -19.82 -16.23 -22.82
CA GLY A 121 -19.28 -16.14 -24.18
C GLY A 121 -20.28 -15.68 -25.26
N LEU A 122 -21.43 -15.16 -24.83
CA LEU A 122 -22.53 -14.81 -25.73
C LEU A 122 -22.31 -13.48 -26.49
N HIS A 123 -21.26 -12.72 -26.18
CA HIS A 123 -20.82 -11.54 -26.95
C HIS A 123 -20.69 -11.86 -28.46
N THR A 124 -20.30 -13.09 -28.80
CA THR A 124 -20.15 -13.58 -30.17
C THR A 124 -21.44 -13.57 -31.01
N ARG A 125 -22.61 -13.40 -30.38
CA ARG A 125 -23.89 -13.24 -31.11
C ARG A 125 -23.95 -11.94 -31.91
N LEU A 126 -23.29 -10.88 -31.44
CA LEU A 126 -23.24 -9.59 -32.12
C LEU A 126 -22.04 -9.53 -33.07
N GLN A 127 -22.03 -10.37 -34.09
CA GLN A 127 -21.02 -10.36 -35.15
C GLN A 127 -21.69 -9.95 -36.46
N ASN A 128 -20.94 -9.28 -37.35
CA ASN A 128 -21.45 -8.86 -38.65
C ASN A 128 -22.71 -7.97 -38.56
N PHE A 129 -22.75 -7.01 -37.63
CA PHE A 129 -23.86 -6.08 -37.48
C PHE A 129 -23.63 -4.78 -38.27
N SER A 130 -24.69 -4.00 -38.50
CA SER A 130 -24.57 -2.63 -39.01
C SER A 130 -24.94 -1.60 -37.95
N ILE A 131 -24.28 -0.45 -38.06
CA ILE A 131 -24.62 0.79 -37.38
C ILE A 131 -25.11 1.74 -38.46
N GLU A 132 -26.27 2.35 -38.25
CA GLU A 132 -26.88 3.30 -39.16
C GLU A 132 -27.27 4.56 -38.39
N LEU A 133 -26.82 5.70 -38.89
CA LEU A 133 -27.28 7.01 -38.45
C LEU A 133 -28.30 7.53 -39.45
N LEU A 134 -29.48 7.88 -38.96
CA LEU A 134 -30.57 8.37 -39.80
C LEU A 134 -31.02 9.77 -39.39
N ASP A 135 -31.28 10.62 -40.37
CA ASP A 135 -31.83 11.96 -40.15
C ASP A 135 -33.32 11.93 -39.75
N ALA A 136 -33.93 13.12 -39.61
CA ALA A 136 -35.36 13.23 -39.24
C ALA A 136 -36.31 12.61 -40.28
N ASP A 137 -35.89 12.55 -41.55
CA ASP A 137 -36.62 11.94 -42.66
C ASP A 137 -36.29 10.45 -42.84
N ARG A 138 -35.53 9.88 -41.89
CA ARG A 138 -35.06 8.49 -41.87
C ARG A 138 -34.17 8.13 -43.07
N GLN A 139 -33.48 9.10 -43.66
CA GLN A 139 -32.42 8.82 -44.63
C GLN A 139 -31.12 8.50 -43.90
N ILE A 140 -30.38 7.49 -44.39
CA ILE A 140 -29.10 7.11 -43.82
C ILE A 140 -28.06 8.19 -44.17
N VAL A 141 -27.57 8.89 -43.15
CA VAL A 141 -26.51 9.91 -43.29
C VAL A 141 -25.12 9.32 -43.06
N TRP A 142 -25.03 8.17 -42.40
CA TRP A 142 -23.80 7.41 -42.21
C TRP A 142 -24.13 5.95 -41.88
N SER A 143 -23.30 5.02 -42.33
CA SER A 143 -23.42 3.61 -41.94
C SER A 143 -22.06 2.90 -41.97
N GLU A 144 -21.90 1.93 -41.08
CA GLU A 144 -20.76 1.04 -41.02
C GLU A 144 -21.22 -0.40 -40.80
N ILE A 145 -20.52 -1.35 -41.44
CA ILE A 145 -20.71 -2.79 -41.21
C ILE A 145 -19.52 -3.28 -40.39
N VAL A 146 -19.82 -3.79 -39.20
CA VAL A 146 -18.84 -4.27 -38.24
C VAL A 146 -18.82 -5.79 -38.24
N LYS A 147 -17.68 -6.38 -38.57
CA LYS A 147 -17.53 -7.84 -38.64
C LYS A 147 -17.34 -8.47 -37.27
N ASP A 148 -16.47 -7.88 -36.45
CA ASP A 148 -16.07 -8.44 -35.17
C ASP A 148 -16.99 -7.98 -34.03
N ALA A 149 -17.24 -8.86 -33.07
CA ALA A 149 -18.04 -8.54 -31.89
C ALA A 149 -17.26 -7.66 -30.90
N PRO A 150 -17.85 -6.57 -30.38
CA PRO A 150 -17.28 -5.83 -29.27
C PRO A 150 -17.14 -6.74 -28.02
N ASN A 151 -16.03 -6.61 -27.29
CA ASN A 151 -15.80 -7.35 -26.04
C ASN A 151 -14.94 -6.56 -25.04
N PRO A 152 -15.53 -5.96 -23.98
CA PRO A 152 -16.98 -5.81 -23.79
C PRO A 152 -17.57 -4.75 -24.73
N SER A 153 -16.78 -3.79 -25.20
CA SER A 153 -17.27 -2.65 -25.99
C SER A 153 -16.31 -2.20 -27.07
N ALA A 154 -16.82 -1.38 -27.99
CA ALA A 154 -16.06 -0.75 -29.07
C ALA A 154 -16.70 0.59 -29.45
N ASP A 155 -15.85 1.51 -29.89
CA ASP A 155 -16.23 2.85 -30.34
C ASP A 155 -16.22 2.96 -31.87
N TYR A 156 -17.26 3.57 -32.41
CA TYR A 156 -17.45 3.80 -33.84
C TYR A 156 -17.60 5.29 -34.08
N SER A 157 -16.73 5.84 -34.93
CA SER A 157 -16.62 7.28 -35.12
C SER A 157 -17.11 7.69 -36.51
N PRO A 158 -18.38 8.12 -36.66
CA PRO A 158 -18.90 8.71 -37.90
C PRO A 158 -18.24 10.04 -38.26
N SER A 159 -17.45 10.59 -37.34
CA SER A 159 -16.71 11.83 -37.49
C SER A 159 -15.20 11.59 -37.35
N ASN A 160 -14.39 12.56 -37.78
CA ASN A 160 -12.94 12.58 -37.51
C ASN A 160 -12.62 13.39 -36.23
N VAL A 161 -13.42 13.24 -35.17
CA VAL A 161 -13.08 13.79 -33.85
C VAL A 161 -11.89 13.01 -33.32
N ARG A 162 -10.78 13.70 -33.04
CA ARG A 162 -9.52 13.06 -32.60
C ARG A 162 -9.20 13.45 -31.17
N GLU A 163 -9.03 12.46 -30.31
CA GLU A 163 -8.56 12.71 -28.94
C GLU A 163 -7.10 13.15 -28.92
N ILE A 164 -6.79 14.11 -28.04
CA ILE A 164 -5.43 14.51 -27.73
C ILE A 164 -5.04 13.77 -26.45
N THR A 165 -4.19 12.75 -26.60
CA THR A 165 -3.58 12.09 -25.44
C THR A 165 -2.45 12.95 -24.90
N PHE A 166 -2.58 13.42 -23.67
CA PHE A 166 -1.52 14.10 -22.95
C PHE A 166 -0.59 13.09 -22.26
N GLN A 167 0.72 13.28 -22.37
CA GLN A 167 1.72 12.44 -21.71
C GLN A 167 2.24 13.06 -20.41
N THR A 168 2.20 14.39 -20.31
CA THR A 168 2.79 15.08 -19.18
C THR A 168 1.98 16.30 -18.80
N ALA A 169 1.93 16.57 -17.50
CA ALA A 169 1.30 17.72 -16.91
C ALA A 169 2.28 18.37 -15.92
N PHE A 170 2.42 19.69 -16.00
CA PHE A 170 3.26 20.48 -15.11
C PHE A 170 2.46 21.63 -14.55
N ALA A 171 2.71 21.99 -13.30
CA ALA A 171 2.14 23.19 -12.72
C ALA A 171 3.21 24.06 -12.08
N ASP A 172 2.95 25.36 -12.04
CA ASP A 172 3.75 26.33 -11.29
C ASP A 172 3.74 26.05 -9.78
N TYR A 173 2.60 25.55 -9.29
CA TYR A 173 2.39 25.17 -7.91
C TYR A 173 1.43 23.98 -7.81
N HIS A 174 1.63 23.14 -6.80
CA HIS A 174 0.67 22.13 -6.40
C HIS A 174 0.66 21.96 -4.87
N GLN A 175 -0.50 21.62 -4.33
CA GLN A 175 -0.64 21.18 -2.96
C GLN A 175 -0.04 19.78 -2.80
N SER A 176 0.69 19.53 -1.71
CA SER A 176 1.25 18.20 -1.41
C SER A 176 0.16 17.11 -1.51
N GLY A 177 0.42 16.10 -2.34
CA GLY A 177 -0.50 14.99 -2.58
C GLY A 177 -1.58 15.26 -3.63
N PHE A 178 -1.56 16.39 -4.32
CA PHE A 178 -2.44 16.72 -5.45
C PHE A 178 -1.60 17.07 -6.68
N GLU A 179 -1.01 16.05 -7.29
CA GLU A 179 0.04 16.24 -8.30
C GLU A 179 -0.56 16.68 -9.64
N PRO A 180 0.11 17.57 -10.40
CA PRO A 180 -0.36 17.96 -11.73
C PRO A 180 -0.60 16.76 -12.67
N ALA A 181 0.19 15.70 -12.53
CA ALA A 181 0.07 14.48 -13.31
C ALA A 181 -1.25 13.73 -13.09
N ASP A 182 -1.93 13.93 -11.96
CA ASP A 182 -3.14 13.19 -11.61
C ASP A 182 -4.31 13.54 -12.54
N VAL A 183 -4.30 14.75 -13.11
CA VAL A 183 -5.30 15.21 -14.10
C VAL A 183 -5.29 14.40 -15.40
N LEU A 184 -4.23 13.62 -15.64
CA LEU A 184 -4.11 12.73 -16.80
C LEU A 184 -4.82 11.39 -16.58
N SER A 185 -5.00 10.99 -15.32
CA SER A 185 -5.49 9.67 -14.95
C SER A 185 -7.02 9.57 -14.92
N GLY A 186 -7.70 10.70 -14.67
CA GLY A 186 -9.15 10.74 -14.46
C GLY A 186 -9.63 9.96 -13.23
N LYS A 187 -8.73 9.58 -12.31
CA LYS A 187 -9.10 8.92 -11.06
C LYS A 187 -9.83 9.88 -10.14
N VAL A 188 -10.73 9.32 -9.35
CA VAL A 188 -11.52 10.06 -8.37
C VAL A 188 -11.36 9.39 -7.01
N GLY A 189 -10.64 10.08 -6.12
CA GLY A 189 -10.28 9.62 -4.79
C GLY A 189 -10.04 10.79 -3.86
N GLN A 190 -9.63 10.52 -2.62
CA GLN A 190 -9.50 11.55 -1.59
C GLN A 190 -8.43 12.61 -1.93
N ASN A 191 -7.38 12.21 -2.63
CA ASN A 191 -6.24 13.04 -3.04
C ASN A 191 -5.99 12.97 -4.55
N ASP A 192 -6.98 12.54 -5.36
CA ASP A 192 -6.79 12.47 -6.81
C ASP A 192 -7.14 13.81 -7.46
N GLY A 193 -6.21 14.33 -8.28
CA GLY A 193 -6.36 15.55 -9.06
C GLY A 193 -5.31 16.61 -8.71
N TRP A 194 -5.36 17.74 -9.41
CA TRP A 194 -4.49 18.88 -9.16
C TRP A 194 -5.21 19.96 -8.34
N ALA A 195 -4.55 20.44 -7.29
CA ALA A 195 -5.05 21.46 -6.39
C ALA A 195 -3.96 22.45 -5.98
N VAL A 196 -4.36 23.64 -5.55
CA VAL A 196 -3.47 24.76 -5.20
C VAL A 196 -3.65 25.23 -3.75
N GLY A 197 -4.13 24.33 -2.87
CA GLY A 197 -4.28 24.65 -1.45
C GLY A 197 -2.94 25.05 -0.82
N GLY A 198 -2.92 26.21 -0.17
CA GLY A 198 -1.70 26.84 0.37
C GLY A 198 -1.27 28.09 -0.40
N GLN A 199 -1.56 28.18 -1.69
CA GLN A 199 -1.38 29.38 -2.52
C GLN A 199 -2.69 29.72 -3.23
N ILE A 200 -3.67 30.19 -2.46
CA ILE A 200 -4.97 30.58 -3.00
C ILE A 200 -4.98 32.06 -3.40
N GLN A 201 -5.89 32.43 -4.31
CA GLN A 201 -6.08 33.79 -4.82
C GLN A 201 -4.93 34.35 -5.69
N THR A 202 -3.95 33.53 -6.01
CA THR A 202 -2.93 33.80 -7.03
C THR A 202 -3.28 33.11 -8.35
N ALA A 203 -2.75 33.63 -9.46
CA ALA A 203 -2.87 32.96 -10.75
C ALA A 203 -1.91 31.75 -10.76
N HIS A 204 -2.42 30.61 -11.21
CA HIS A 204 -1.65 29.37 -11.37
C HIS A 204 -1.80 28.84 -12.79
N GLU A 205 -0.78 28.14 -13.25
CA GLU A 205 -0.67 27.64 -14.61
C GLU A 205 -0.48 26.13 -14.57
N LEU A 206 -1.35 25.42 -15.31
CA LEU A 206 -1.21 24.00 -15.62
C LEU A 206 -0.92 23.85 -17.11
N ILE A 207 0.21 23.21 -17.42
CA ILE A 207 0.68 22.99 -18.78
C ILE A 207 0.54 21.51 -19.10
N LEU A 208 -0.19 21.20 -20.17
CA LEU A 208 -0.40 19.83 -20.65
C LEU A 208 0.35 19.64 -21.97
N VAL A 209 1.18 18.59 -22.02
CA VAL A 209 2.01 18.26 -23.19
C VAL A 209 1.44 17.03 -23.88
N PRO A 210 1.00 17.13 -25.15
CA PRO A 210 0.57 15.98 -25.93
C PRO A 210 1.67 14.93 -26.07
N ALA A 211 1.28 13.65 -26.10
CA ALA A 211 2.20 12.53 -26.31
C ALA A 211 2.88 12.56 -27.69
N LYS A 212 2.25 13.21 -28.67
CA LYS A 212 2.74 13.40 -30.03
C LYS A 212 2.37 14.80 -30.53
N PRO A 213 3.16 15.41 -31.44
CA PRO A 213 2.78 16.65 -32.10
C PRO A 213 1.37 16.55 -32.70
N VAL A 214 0.55 17.56 -32.45
CA VAL A 214 -0.85 17.60 -32.88
C VAL A 214 -0.97 18.49 -34.11
N THR A 215 -1.37 17.92 -35.26
CA THR A 215 -1.62 18.68 -36.48
C THR A 215 -3.07 19.17 -36.52
N ILE A 216 -3.25 20.50 -36.59
CA ILE A 216 -4.56 21.15 -36.58
C ILE A 216 -4.90 21.61 -38.00
N GLU A 217 -5.99 21.09 -38.55
CA GLU A 217 -6.51 21.51 -39.86
C GLU A 217 -7.28 22.83 -39.73
N PRO A 218 -7.27 23.70 -40.76
CA PRO A 218 -8.04 24.95 -40.73
C PRO A 218 -9.52 24.71 -40.41
N GLY A 219 -10.07 25.50 -39.46
CA GLY A 219 -11.47 25.40 -39.04
C GLY A 219 -11.75 24.32 -37.99
N THR A 220 -10.76 23.53 -37.57
CA THR A 220 -10.87 22.59 -36.44
C THR A 220 -11.13 23.36 -35.15
N GLN A 221 -12.07 22.88 -34.33
CA GLN A 221 -12.31 23.39 -32.98
C GLN A 221 -11.59 22.54 -31.94
N LEU A 222 -10.97 23.18 -30.94
CA LEU A 222 -10.42 22.48 -29.78
C LEU A 222 -11.50 22.41 -28.68
N ARG A 223 -12.02 21.21 -28.41
CA ARG A 223 -12.86 20.97 -27.24
C ARG A 223 -11.98 20.59 -26.07
N VAL A 224 -12.11 21.31 -24.96
CA VAL A 224 -11.45 20.98 -23.68
C VAL A 224 -12.52 20.70 -22.64
N VAL A 225 -12.44 19.54 -22.00
CA VAL A 225 -13.30 19.14 -20.89
C VAL A 225 -12.45 19.16 -19.62
N ILE A 226 -12.83 20.00 -18.66
CA ILE A 226 -12.22 20.07 -17.33
C ILE A 226 -13.17 19.40 -16.35
N GLU A 227 -12.77 18.26 -15.81
CA GLU A 227 -13.53 17.52 -14.83
C GLU A 227 -13.14 17.93 -13.41
N GLN A 228 -14.13 18.13 -12.54
CA GLN A 228 -13.96 18.53 -11.15
C GLN A 228 -14.80 17.63 -10.25
N ASN A 229 -14.58 16.33 -10.38
CA ASN A 229 -15.36 15.29 -9.72
C ASN A 229 -14.81 14.95 -8.32
N SER A 230 -14.08 15.87 -7.69
CA SER A 230 -13.42 15.61 -6.42
C SER A 230 -14.42 15.37 -5.30
N VAL A 231 -14.05 14.56 -4.30
CA VAL A 231 -14.86 14.35 -3.09
C VAL A 231 -14.99 15.61 -2.22
N HIS A 232 -14.19 16.64 -2.48
CA HIS A 232 -14.16 17.89 -1.73
C HIS A 232 -15.26 18.83 -2.23
N THR A 233 -16.23 19.10 -1.37
CA THR A 233 -17.35 19.99 -1.69
C THR A 233 -16.87 21.43 -1.94
N ASN A 234 -17.46 22.10 -2.93
CA ASN A 234 -17.18 23.50 -3.29
C ASN A 234 -15.76 23.80 -3.82
N HIS A 235 -14.98 22.80 -4.21
CA HIS A 235 -13.64 22.98 -4.79
C HIS A 235 -13.69 23.17 -6.32
N LEU A 236 -14.47 24.16 -6.78
CA LEU A 236 -14.66 24.42 -8.21
C LEU A 236 -13.74 25.55 -8.71
N LEU A 237 -13.10 25.34 -9.86
CA LEU A 237 -12.40 26.38 -10.63
C LEU A 237 -13.38 27.48 -11.00
N GLY A 238 -12.99 28.72 -10.71
CA GLY A 238 -13.87 29.88 -10.87
C GLY A 238 -13.54 30.72 -12.12
N ARG A 239 -12.27 31.15 -12.23
CA ARG A 239 -11.77 31.94 -13.35
C ARG A 239 -10.58 31.23 -13.96
N PHE A 240 -10.60 31.05 -15.27
CA PHE A 240 -9.52 30.42 -16.01
C PHE A 240 -9.43 31.00 -17.41
N ARG A 241 -8.31 30.72 -18.06
CA ARG A 241 -8.04 31.04 -19.46
C ARG A 241 -7.34 29.83 -20.07
N LEU A 242 -7.63 29.56 -21.33
CA LEU A 242 -6.92 28.55 -22.12
C LEU A 242 -6.02 29.27 -23.12
N SER A 243 -4.81 28.75 -23.29
CA SER A 243 -3.84 29.22 -24.28
C SER A 243 -3.14 28.02 -24.89
N THR A 244 -2.73 28.14 -26.15
CA THR A 244 -1.95 27.12 -26.86
C THR A 244 -0.66 27.74 -27.37
N THR A 245 0.37 26.91 -27.52
CA THR A 245 1.65 27.32 -28.11
C THR A 245 2.19 26.18 -28.96
N SER A 246 2.80 26.53 -30.10
CA SER A 246 3.55 25.62 -30.94
C SER A 246 5.07 25.76 -30.74
N ASP A 247 5.50 26.58 -29.79
CA ASP A 247 6.92 26.79 -29.50
C ASP A 247 7.49 25.58 -28.73
N PRO A 248 8.43 24.82 -29.32
CA PRO A 248 9.05 23.70 -28.63
C PRO A 248 9.80 24.12 -27.35
N ALA A 249 10.26 25.38 -27.25
CA ALA A 249 10.89 25.88 -26.04
C ALA A 249 9.91 25.95 -24.86
N ALA A 250 8.62 26.15 -25.11
CA ALA A 250 7.60 26.16 -24.06
C ALA A 250 7.44 24.78 -23.41
N ILE A 251 7.60 23.69 -24.18
CA ILE A 251 7.56 22.32 -23.66
C ILE A 251 8.74 22.07 -22.73
N GLU A 252 9.96 22.41 -23.14
CA GLU A 252 11.14 22.23 -22.30
C GLU A 252 11.11 23.14 -21.06
N ARG A 253 10.59 24.37 -21.20
CA ARG A 253 10.42 25.30 -20.08
C ARG A 253 9.37 24.82 -19.07
N SER A 254 8.28 24.20 -19.55
CA SER A 254 7.23 23.64 -18.67
C SER A 254 7.72 22.51 -17.77
N ARG A 255 8.78 21.80 -18.19
CA ARG A 255 9.38 20.71 -17.40
C ARG A 255 10.15 21.22 -16.18
N VAL A 256 10.53 22.50 -16.15
CA VAL A 256 11.36 23.07 -15.09
C VAL A 256 10.46 23.59 -13.96
N PRO A 257 10.68 23.19 -12.70
CA PRO A 257 9.96 23.72 -11.54
C PRO A 257 10.03 25.26 -11.45
N VAL A 258 8.98 25.91 -10.96
CA VAL A 258 8.88 27.38 -10.99
C VAL A 258 9.92 28.10 -10.14
N ASN A 259 10.33 27.53 -9.00
CA ASN A 259 11.45 28.06 -8.23
C ASN A 259 12.74 28.10 -9.06
N LEU A 260 12.95 27.12 -9.94
CA LEU A 260 14.11 27.06 -10.82
C LEU A 260 13.95 27.89 -12.09
N LEU A 261 12.73 28.09 -12.60
CA LEU A 261 12.46 29.01 -13.69
C LEU A 261 12.85 30.45 -13.32
N ALA A 262 12.55 30.88 -12.09
CA ALA A 262 12.98 32.19 -11.59
C ALA A 262 14.51 32.35 -11.61
N VAL A 263 15.25 31.27 -11.35
CA VAL A 263 16.73 31.25 -11.47
C VAL A 263 17.17 31.25 -12.93
N VAL A 264 16.50 30.50 -13.81
CA VAL A 264 16.80 30.43 -15.25
C VAL A 264 16.58 31.79 -15.94
N ASP A 265 15.59 32.56 -15.49
CA ASP A 265 15.27 33.88 -16.06
C ASP A 265 16.26 34.98 -15.65
N GLN A 266 17.03 34.76 -14.59
CA GLN A 266 18.11 35.68 -14.22
C GLN A 266 19.29 35.55 -15.18
N PRO A 267 19.94 36.67 -15.56
CA PRO A 267 21.22 36.63 -16.26
C PRO A 267 22.21 35.75 -15.51
N ARG A 268 23.02 34.98 -16.25
CA ARG A 268 23.94 34.00 -15.65
C ARG A 268 24.84 34.60 -14.58
N ASP A 269 25.31 35.82 -14.79
CA ASP A 269 26.25 36.51 -13.91
C ASP A 269 25.58 37.07 -12.63
N ASP A 270 24.24 37.13 -12.61
CA ASP A 270 23.45 37.64 -11.48
C ASP A 270 22.95 36.50 -10.55
N ARG A 271 23.16 35.23 -10.93
CA ARG A 271 22.70 34.07 -10.15
C ARG A 271 23.63 33.82 -8.97
N SER A 272 23.06 33.55 -7.79
CA SER A 272 23.87 33.12 -6.63
C SER A 272 24.50 31.74 -6.87
N ALA A 273 25.53 31.42 -6.07
CA ALA A 273 26.19 30.11 -6.12
C ALA A 273 25.22 28.98 -5.74
N GLU A 274 24.36 29.22 -4.76
CA GLU A 274 23.34 28.28 -4.28
C GLU A 274 22.30 28.01 -5.36
N ALA A 275 21.75 29.06 -5.98
CA ALA A 275 20.76 28.94 -7.05
C ALA A 275 21.36 28.22 -8.28
N THR A 276 22.62 28.49 -8.59
CA THR A 276 23.35 27.78 -9.66
C THR A 276 23.54 26.30 -9.34
N ALA A 277 23.88 25.97 -8.08
CA ALA A 277 24.04 24.59 -7.64
C ALA A 277 22.70 23.81 -7.69
N GLU A 278 21.60 24.44 -7.27
CA GLU A 278 20.26 23.86 -7.29
C GLU A 278 19.79 23.58 -8.73
N LEU A 279 19.93 24.55 -9.64
CA LEU A 279 19.60 24.38 -11.06
C LEU A 279 20.45 23.27 -11.71
N ALA A 280 21.75 23.21 -11.38
CA ALA A 280 22.64 22.19 -11.90
C ALA A 280 22.32 20.79 -11.36
N ALA A 281 21.92 20.67 -10.09
CA ALA A 281 21.46 19.43 -9.49
C ALA A 281 20.19 18.93 -10.19
N TRP A 282 19.17 19.79 -10.29
CA TRP A 282 17.93 19.45 -10.96
C TRP A 282 18.16 19.01 -12.42
N TYR A 283 19.00 19.72 -13.17
CA TYR A 283 19.32 19.33 -14.54
C TYR A 283 19.96 17.94 -14.62
N ARG A 284 20.89 17.59 -13.72
CA ARG A 284 21.51 16.26 -13.67
C ARG A 284 20.49 15.17 -13.31
N GLU A 285 19.60 15.47 -12.37
CA GLU A 285 18.60 14.56 -11.83
C GLU A 285 17.39 14.34 -12.73
N ASN A 286 17.14 15.22 -13.70
CA ASN A 286 15.92 15.14 -14.52
C ASN A 286 16.18 15.10 -16.02
N THR A 287 17.15 15.89 -16.53
CA THR A 287 17.26 16.17 -17.97
C THR A 287 18.54 15.62 -18.60
N ALA A 288 19.69 15.71 -17.92
CA ALA A 288 21.01 15.50 -18.51
C ALA A 288 21.11 14.16 -19.29
N PRO A 289 21.31 14.16 -20.62
CA PRO A 289 21.32 12.93 -21.42
C PRO A 289 22.41 11.95 -20.99
N ALA A 290 23.58 12.46 -20.60
CA ALA A 290 24.71 11.64 -20.14
C ALA A 290 24.42 10.84 -18.86
N LEU A 291 23.38 11.21 -18.10
CA LEU A 291 22.99 10.55 -16.84
C LEU A 291 21.70 9.73 -16.96
N ALA A 292 21.14 9.58 -18.17
CA ALA A 292 19.87 8.88 -18.37
C ALA A 292 19.92 7.42 -17.88
N THR A 293 21.03 6.71 -18.12
CA THR A 293 21.24 5.33 -17.67
C THR A 293 21.25 5.24 -16.14
N GLN A 294 21.99 6.12 -15.47
CA GLN A 294 22.11 6.16 -14.02
C GLN A 294 20.78 6.50 -13.36
N ARG A 295 20.01 7.44 -13.91
CA ARG A 295 18.66 7.77 -13.41
C ARG A 295 17.71 6.58 -13.52
N LYS A 296 17.77 5.83 -14.62
CA LYS A 296 16.96 4.61 -14.79
C LYS A 296 17.34 3.55 -13.75
N GLN A 297 18.64 3.35 -13.50
CA GLN A 297 19.12 2.43 -12.46
C GLN A 297 18.65 2.86 -11.07
N LEU A 298 18.81 4.15 -10.73
CA LEU A 298 18.34 4.69 -9.45
C LEU A 298 16.84 4.47 -9.27
N ALA A 299 16.02 4.82 -10.26
CA ALA A 299 14.57 4.62 -10.21
C ALA A 299 14.19 3.14 -10.03
N THR A 300 14.88 2.22 -10.72
CA THR A 300 14.69 0.78 -10.55
C THR A 300 15.05 0.34 -9.14
N SER A 301 16.24 0.66 -8.64
CA SER A 301 16.68 0.25 -7.30
C SER A 301 15.85 0.86 -6.18
N THR A 302 15.38 2.10 -6.32
CA THR A 302 14.44 2.71 -5.38
C THR A 302 13.11 1.98 -5.37
N ARG A 303 12.59 1.58 -6.55
CA ARG A 303 11.38 0.77 -6.63
C ARG A 303 11.60 -0.60 -5.98
N GLU A 304 12.69 -1.29 -6.28
CA GLU A 304 13.04 -2.57 -5.66
C GLU A 304 13.10 -2.45 -4.13
N LEU A 305 13.76 -1.41 -3.60
CA LEU A 305 13.84 -1.15 -2.17
C LEU A 305 12.46 -0.90 -1.54
N ASN A 306 11.59 -0.16 -2.22
CA ASN A 306 10.23 0.12 -1.74
C ASN A 306 9.31 -1.12 -1.84
N ASP A 307 9.53 -1.96 -2.85
CA ASP A 307 8.79 -3.20 -3.08
C ASP A 307 9.29 -4.35 -2.19
N MET A 308 10.48 -4.23 -1.59
CA MET A 308 10.98 -5.15 -0.58
C MET A 308 10.05 -5.11 0.63
N LYS A 309 9.08 -6.02 0.64
CA LYS A 309 8.26 -6.28 1.81
C LYS A 309 9.12 -7.04 2.82
N PRO A 310 9.14 -6.63 4.10
CA PRO A 310 9.75 -7.44 5.13
C PRO A 310 9.06 -8.81 5.15
N GLU A 311 9.84 -9.90 5.12
CA GLU A 311 9.30 -11.27 5.16
C GLU A 311 8.39 -11.50 6.38
N THR A 312 8.61 -10.75 7.45
CA THR A 312 7.74 -10.70 8.63
C THR A 312 7.59 -9.27 9.14
N SER A 313 6.35 -8.81 9.29
CA SER A 313 6.03 -7.57 9.99
C SER A 313 5.92 -7.86 11.49
N VAL A 314 7.04 -8.06 12.17
CA VAL A 314 7.01 -8.15 13.64
C VAL A 314 6.83 -6.73 14.18
N PRO A 315 5.76 -6.43 14.93
CA PRO A 315 5.61 -5.12 15.55
C PRO A 315 6.79 -4.89 16.48
N ILE A 316 7.57 -3.83 16.22
CA ILE A 316 8.61 -3.39 17.13
C ILE A 316 8.08 -2.24 17.99
N LEU A 317 8.41 -2.26 19.27
CA LEU A 317 8.20 -1.11 20.15
C LEU A 317 9.37 -0.15 19.96
N ARG A 318 9.13 0.95 19.23
CA ARG A 318 10.11 2.03 19.10
C ARG A 318 9.85 3.10 20.15
N GLU A 319 10.91 3.60 20.77
CA GLU A 319 10.83 4.71 21.72
C GLU A 319 10.43 6.01 21.00
N ILE A 320 9.53 6.78 21.61
CA ILE A 320 9.11 8.09 21.11
C ILE A 320 10.05 9.13 21.72
N THR A 321 10.97 9.68 20.92
CA THR A 321 12.00 10.61 21.36
C THR A 321 11.53 12.06 21.42
N ASP A 322 10.60 12.43 20.54
CA ASP A 322 10.26 13.82 20.24
C ASP A 322 9.21 14.38 21.20
N LYS A 323 8.36 13.50 21.74
CA LYS A 323 7.37 13.78 22.80
C LYS A 323 7.25 12.60 23.75
N PRO A 324 8.14 12.47 24.76
CA PRO A 324 8.03 11.41 25.75
C PRO A 324 6.68 11.50 26.47
N ARG A 325 6.07 10.33 26.74
CA ARG A 325 4.78 10.26 27.45
C ARG A 325 5.01 10.55 28.94
N GLU A 326 4.25 11.50 29.47
CA GLU A 326 4.20 11.73 30.92
C GLU A 326 3.61 10.51 31.64
N THR A 327 4.26 10.06 32.71
CA THR A 327 3.80 8.94 33.53
C THR A 327 3.57 9.44 34.95
N SER A 328 2.44 9.07 35.56
CA SER A 328 2.07 9.48 36.93
C SER A 328 1.81 8.27 37.79
N PHE A 329 2.05 8.41 39.10
CA PHE A 329 1.61 7.43 40.09
C PHE A 329 0.08 7.26 40.02
N GLN A 330 -0.44 6.05 40.18
CA GLN A 330 -1.88 5.79 40.21
C GLN A 330 -2.26 5.31 41.61
N PHE A 331 -3.06 6.09 42.32
CA PHE A 331 -3.49 5.70 43.66
C PHE A 331 -4.32 4.42 43.58
N ARG A 332 -3.83 3.36 44.23
CA ARG A 332 -4.45 2.02 44.23
C ARG A 332 -4.65 1.45 42.82
N GLY A 333 -3.85 1.87 41.84
CA GLY A 333 -3.94 1.42 40.45
C GLY A 333 -5.13 2.00 39.66
N ASN A 334 -5.80 3.03 40.18
CA ASN A 334 -6.87 3.72 39.44
C ASN A 334 -6.28 4.72 38.44
N TYR A 335 -6.45 4.48 37.14
CA TYR A 335 -5.93 5.34 36.07
C TYR A 335 -6.55 6.75 36.02
N LEU A 336 -7.71 6.95 36.66
CA LEU A 336 -8.37 8.26 36.78
C LEU A 336 -7.87 9.05 37.99
N ASP A 337 -7.32 8.39 39.01
CA ASP A 337 -6.81 9.02 40.24
C ASP A 337 -5.28 9.10 40.20
N LYS A 338 -4.80 10.16 39.54
CA LYS A 338 -3.38 10.39 39.31
C LYS A 338 -2.75 11.11 40.49
N GLY A 339 -1.70 10.50 41.02
CA GLY A 339 -0.75 11.12 41.94
C GLY A 339 0.38 11.86 41.21
N PRO A 340 1.51 12.11 41.90
CA PRO A 340 2.65 12.82 41.34
C PRO A 340 3.19 12.19 40.06
N VAL A 341 3.72 13.03 39.16
CA VAL A 341 4.49 12.59 37.99
C VAL A 341 5.74 11.85 38.45
N VAL A 342 6.05 10.74 37.77
CA VAL A 342 7.24 9.93 38.04
C VAL A 342 8.17 10.00 36.84
N THR A 343 9.47 10.06 37.11
CA THR A 343 10.52 10.04 36.09
C THR A 343 11.23 8.70 36.09
N ALA A 344 11.86 8.36 34.97
CA ALA A 344 12.74 7.20 34.92
C ALA A 344 13.91 7.36 35.92
N GLY A 345 14.31 6.24 36.52
CA GLY A 345 15.36 6.20 37.53
C GLY A 345 15.71 4.76 37.91
N LEU A 346 16.72 4.60 38.75
CA LEU A 346 17.13 3.31 39.31
C LEU A 346 16.64 3.19 40.77
N PRO A 347 16.40 1.97 41.29
CA PRO A 347 15.91 1.82 42.65
C PRO A 347 16.96 2.25 43.67
N SER A 348 16.70 3.32 44.42
CA SER A 348 17.63 3.97 45.35
C SER A 348 18.12 3.08 46.50
N ALA A 349 17.49 1.92 46.72
CA ALA A 349 17.91 0.94 47.72
C ALA A 349 19.22 0.22 47.36
N PHE A 350 19.67 0.29 46.10
CA PHE A 350 20.89 -0.35 45.64
C PHE A 350 22.08 0.62 45.53
N PRO A 351 23.32 0.11 45.66
CA PRO A 351 24.52 0.91 45.44
C PRO A 351 24.65 1.38 43.98
N ASP A 352 25.48 2.41 43.77
CA ASP A 352 25.83 2.95 42.44
C ASP A 352 24.62 3.45 41.63
N THR A 353 23.67 4.09 42.32
CA THR A 353 22.46 4.71 41.74
C THR A 353 22.59 6.22 41.56
N ALA A 354 23.74 6.80 41.98
CA ALA A 354 24.00 8.22 41.88
C ALA A 354 24.50 8.60 40.47
N HIS A 355 23.86 9.60 39.87
CA HIS A 355 24.32 10.32 38.67
C HIS A 355 24.34 9.56 37.34
N ARG A 356 23.21 8.96 36.95
CA ARG A 356 22.94 8.79 35.51
C ARG A 356 21.88 9.80 35.09
N GLU A 357 22.31 10.92 34.50
CA GLU A 357 21.40 11.79 33.76
C GLU A 357 20.78 10.99 32.61
N ASN A 358 19.48 11.18 32.35
CA ASN A 358 18.76 10.50 31.27
C ASN A 358 18.71 8.97 31.40
N VAL A 359 18.43 8.44 32.60
CA VAL A 359 18.19 6.99 32.79
C VAL A 359 17.09 6.51 31.86
N ASN A 360 17.45 5.66 30.91
CA ASN A 360 16.54 4.98 30.02
C ASN A 360 16.67 3.45 30.21
N ARG A 361 15.95 2.67 29.41
CA ARG A 361 15.99 1.20 29.52
C ARG A 361 17.38 0.62 29.26
N LEU A 362 18.17 1.23 28.39
CA LEU A 362 19.54 0.79 28.13
C LEU A 362 20.44 1.04 29.35
N GLU A 363 20.30 2.18 30.01
CA GLU A 363 21.03 2.48 31.24
C GLU A 363 20.65 1.55 32.39
N MET A 364 19.35 1.23 32.54
CA MET A 364 18.90 0.22 33.48
C MET A 364 19.49 -1.16 33.17
N ALA A 365 19.51 -1.57 31.90
CA ALA A 365 20.10 -2.85 31.50
C ALA A 365 21.61 -2.91 31.81
N ARG A 366 22.36 -1.85 31.49
CA ARG A 366 23.79 -1.73 31.81
C ARG A 366 24.04 -1.77 33.32
N TRP A 367 23.18 -1.13 34.12
CA TRP A 367 23.27 -1.17 35.58
C TRP A 367 22.98 -2.57 36.13
N LEU A 368 21.97 -3.28 35.60
CA LEU A 368 21.63 -4.64 36.04
C LEU A 368 22.81 -5.61 35.89
N VAL A 369 23.57 -5.53 34.80
CA VAL A 369 24.73 -6.41 34.54
C VAL A 369 26.08 -5.76 34.89
N SER A 370 26.07 -4.67 35.66
CA SER A 370 27.28 -4.01 36.14
C SER A 370 28.04 -4.91 37.13
N GLU A 371 29.37 -4.86 37.10
CA GLU A 371 30.23 -5.50 38.10
C GLU A 371 29.97 -4.99 39.53
N HIS A 372 29.43 -3.76 39.65
CA HIS A 372 29.06 -3.16 40.93
C HIS A 372 27.72 -3.68 41.48
N ASN A 373 27.00 -4.51 40.71
CA ASN A 373 25.77 -5.17 41.15
C ASN A 373 26.04 -6.67 41.41
N PRO A 374 26.30 -7.08 42.67
CA PRO A 374 26.65 -8.46 42.98
C PRO A 374 25.47 -9.43 42.96
N LEU A 375 24.22 -8.95 42.87
CA LEU A 375 23.03 -9.81 42.93
C LEU A 375 22.79 -10.53 41.62
N THR A 376 22.89 -9.83 40.49
CA THR A 376 22.65 -10.40 39.16
C THR A 376 23.48 -11.66 38.88
N PRO A 377 24.81 -11.68 39.08
CA PRO A 377 25.60 -12.89 38.85
C PRO A 377 25.25 -14.02 39.84
N ARG A 378 24.95 -13.72 41.11
CA ARG A 378 24.53 -14.72 42.09
C ARG A 378 23.20 -15.37 41.72
N VAL A 379 22.21 -14.57 41.34
CA VAL A 379 20.90 -15.06 40.90
C VAL A 379 21.07 -15.91 39.65
N LEU A 380 21.83 -15.44 38.65
CA LEU A 380 22.09 -16.17 37.41
C LEU A 380 22.73 -17.54 37.68
N VAL A 381 23.81 -17.58 38.47
CA VAL A 381 24.48 -18.82 38.88
C VAL A 381 23.50 -19.75 39.58
N ASN A 382 22.70 -19.24 40.51
CA ASN A 382 21.74 -20.05 41.24
C ASN A 382 20.66 -20.65 40.34
N ARG A 383 20.18 -19.91 39.32
CA ARG A 383 19.19 -20.44 38.36
C ARG A 383 19.78 -21.53 37.47
N TYR A 384 21.02 -21.35 37.00
CA TYR A 384 21.72 -22.41 36.25
C TYR A 384 21.98 -23.63 37.13
N TRP A 385 22.42 -23.41 38.37
CA TRP A 385 22.61 -24.46 39.35
C TRP A 385 21.31 -25.22 39.61
N GLU A 386 20.21 -24.51 39.86
CA GLU A 386 18.87 -25.07 40.05
C GLU A 386 18.43 -25.89 38.84
N THR A 387 18.66 -25.41 37.62
CA THR A 387 18.33 -26.13 36.39
C THR A 387 19.09 -27.46 36.29
N LEU A 388 20.36 -27.48 36.71
CA LEU A 388 21.23 -28.66 36.64
C LEU A 388 21.02 -29.64 37.80
N PHE A 389 20.83 -29.13 39.02
CA PHE A 389 20.72 -29.93 40.23
C PHE A 389 19.28 -30.18 40.70
N GLY A 390 18.31 -29.47 40.12
CA GLY A 390 16.89 -29.48 40.49
C GLY A 390 16.54 -28.58 41.67
N ARG A 391 17.55 -27.99 42.32
CA ARG A 391 17.43 -27.13 43.48
C ARG A 391 18.60 -26.15 43.49
N GLY A 392 18.33 -24.87 43.72
CA GLY A 392 19.36 -23.85 43.84
C GLY A 392 20.23 -23.99 45.09
N ILE A 393 21.40 -23.35 45.09
CA ILE A 393 22.21 -23.15 46.30
C ILE A 393 21.41 -22.33 47.33
N VAL A 394 20.69 -21.33 46.84
CA VAL A 394 19.56 -20.66 47.49
C VAL A 394 18.28 -21.30 46.95
N ILE A 395 17.48 -21.90 47.84
CA ILE A 395 16.27 -22.65 47.46
C ILE A 395 15.18 -21.69 46.94
N THR A 396 15.07 -20.51 47.54
CA THR A 396 14.12 -19.47 47.14
C THR A 396 14.68 -18.65 45.98
N SER A 397 14.75 -19.23 44.78
CA SER A 397 15.37 -18.56 43.63
C SER A 397 14.75 -17.21 43.25
N GLU A 398 13.49 -16.96 43.63
CA GLU A 398 12.79 -15.69 43.42
C GLU A 398 12.99 -14.67 44.55
N GLU A 399 13.68 -15.04 45.65
CA GLU A 399 13.90 -14.18 46.81
C GLU A 399 15.30 -14.38 47.40
N PHE A 400 16.20 -13.45 47.09
CA PHE A 400 17.58 -13.39 47.58
C PHE A 400 17.77 -12.42 48.76
N GLY A 401 16.69 -11.76 49.19
CA GLY A 401 16.65 -10.84 50.32
C GLY A 401 16.39 -11.54 51.65
N SER A 402 16.04 -10.75 52.67
CA SER A 402 15.90 -11.23 54.06
C SER A 402 14.73 -12.18 54.31
N GLN A 403 13.80 -12.29 53.34
CA GLN A 403 12.66 -13.22 53.40
C GLN A 403 12.97 -14.57 52.72
N GLY A 404 14.13 -14.69 52.07
CA GLY A 404 14.59 -15.90 51.40
C GLY A 404 15.40 -16.82 52.31
N GLU A 405 15.63 -18.05 51.87
CA GLU A 405 16.56 -18.95 52.55
C GLU A 405 18.02 -18.55 52.30
N LEU A 406 18.87 -18.74 53.31
CA LEU A 406 20.31 -18.52 53.16
C LEU A 406 20.92 -19.58 52.22
N PRO A 407 21.96 -19.22 51.45
CA PRO A 407 22.67 -20.16 50.59
C PRO A 407 23.28 -21.29 51.42
N THR A 408 23.13 -22.53 50.93
CA THR A 408 23.77 -23.71 51.55
C THR A 408 25.28 -23.67 51.47
N HIS A 409 25.81 -23.12 50.37
CA HIS A 409 27.24 -23.02 50.08
C HIS A 409 27.58 -21.58 49.66
N PRO A 410 27.61 -20.61 50.60
CA PRO A 410 27.78 -19.18 50.28
C PRO A 410 29.07 -18.89 49.52
N LEU A 411 30.19 -19.47 49.96
CA LEU A 411 31.50 -19.25 49.33
C LEU A 411 31.55 -19.82 47.90
N LEU A 412 30.86 -20.94 47.64
CA LEU A 412 30.77 -21.51 46.29
C LEU A 412 29.95 -20.61 45.37
N LEU A 413 28.81 -20.10 45.87
CA LEU A 413 27.97 -19.18 45.13
C LEU A 413 28.73 -17.89 44.79
N ASP A 414 29.45 -17.32 45.75
CA ASP A 414 30.26 -16.12 45.55
C ASP A 414 31.41 -16.35 44.56
N TRP A 415 32.08 -17.50 44.67
CA TRP A 415 33.15 -17.86 43.74
C TRP A 415 32.64 -18.03 42.30
N LEU A 416 31.55 -18.77 42.10
CA LEU A 416 30.92 -18.94 40.78
C LEU A 416 30.41 -17.60 40.23
N ALA A 417 29.81 -16.75 41.06
CA ALA A 417 29.33 -15.44 40.65
C ALA A 417 30.47 -14.52 40.20
N SER A 418 31.60 -14.55 40.90
CA SER A 418 32.80 -13.78 40.54
C SER A 418 33.41 -14.29 39.22
N ASP A 419 33.51 -15.61 39.03
CA ASP A 419 34.04 -16.21 37.79
C ASP A 419 33.19 -15.88 36.55
N VAL A 420 31.87 -15.75 36.71
CA VAL A 420 30.96 -15.29 35.64
C VAL A 420 31.26 -13.85 35.24
N LEU A 421 31.47 -12.95 36.21
CA LEU A 421 31.84 -11.56 35.92
C LEU A 421 33.20 -11.48 35.23
N GLU A 422 34.23 -12.13 35.80
CA GLU A 422 35.61 -12.12 35.29
C GLU A 422 35.73 -12.72 33.87
N SER A 423 34.87 -13.67 33.53
CA SER A 423 34.81 -14.27 32.19
C SER A 423 34.01 -13.46 31.17
N GLY A 424 33.46 -12.30 31.54
CA GLY A 424 32.63 -11.50 30.66
C GLY A 424 31.26 -12.14 30.40
N TRP A 425 30.66 -12.74 31.42
CA TRP A 425 29.36 -13.42 31.37
C TRP A 425 29.32 -14.67 30.46
N ASP A 426 30.43 -15.41 30.36
CA ASP A 426 30.50 -16.65 29.56
C ASP A 426 29.70 -17.79 30.22
N THR A 427 28.43 -17.89 29.84
CA THR A 427 27.52 -18.94 30.32
C THR A 427 27.96 -20.35 29.92
N ARG A 428 28.67 -20.52 28.79
CA ARG A 428 29.17 -21.82 28.36
C ARG A 428 30.31 -22.27 29.27
N LYS A 429 31.21 -21.37 29.65
CA LYS A 429 32.28 -21.65 30.62
C LYS A 429 31.69 -22.05 31.98
N LEU A 430 30.72 -21.27 32.50
CA LEU A 430 30.03 -21.59 33.75
C LEU A 430 29.39 -22.99 33.71
N LEU A 431 28.59 -23.27 32.68
CA LEU A 431 27.92 -24.57 32.55
C LEU A 431 28.94 -25.70 32.46
N LYS A 432 29.99 -25.54 31.66
CA LYS A 432 31.08 -26.53 31.55
C LYS A 432 31.75 -26.76 32.90
N GLN A 433 32.03 -25.72 33.66
CA GLN A 433 32.64 -25.82 34.99
C GLN A 433 31.75 -26.60 35.97
N ILE A 434 30.45 -26.34 35.98
CA ILE A 434 29.50 -27.04 36.83
C ILE A 434 29.39 -28.52 36.41
N VAL A 435 29.12 -28.81 35.13
CA VAL A 435 28.87 -30.19 34.68
C VAL A 435 30.12 -31.06 34.64
N MET A 436 31.31 -30.46 34.60
CA MET A 436 32.59 -31.16 34.70
C MET A 436 33.09 -31.28 36.14
N SER A 437 32.40 -30.69 37.13
CA SER A 437 32.75 -30.86 38.54
C SER A 437 32.67 -32.32 38.97
N SER A 438 33.42 -32.70 40.02
CA SER A 438 33.22 -34.01 40.66
C SER A 438 31.80 -34.12 41.22
N THR A 439 31.29 -33.04 41.80
CA THR A 439 29.97 -32.94 42.44
C THR A 439 28.82 -33.28 41.49
N TYR A 440 28.81 -32.72 40.27
CA TYR A 440 27.78 -33.01 39.27
C TYR A 440 27.88 -34.44 38.71
N ARG A 441 29.11 -34.96 38.58
CA ARG A 441 29.39 -36.29 38.04
C ARG A 441 29.24 -37.43 39.05
N GLN A 442 28.84 -37.14 40.29
CA GLN A 442 28.55 -38.16 41.30
C GLN A 442 27.42 -39.09 40.85
N SER A 443 27.40 -40.32 41.39
CA SER A 443 26.28 -41.23 41.19
C SER A 443 25.01 -40.67 41.85
N ALA A 444 23.89 -40.73 41.14
CA ALA A 444 22.57 -40.38 41.68
C ALA A 444 21.91 -41.53 42.47
N ALA A 445 22.61 -42.65 42.67
CA ALA A 445 22.10 -43.79 43.44
C ALA A 445 21.81 -43.40 44.89
N VAL A 446 20.61 -43.74 45.38
CA VAL A 446 20.19 -43.44 46.75
C VAL A 446 20.58 -44.61 47.65
N THR A 447 21.65 -44.44 48.42
CA THR A 447 22.05 -45.40 49.47
C THR A 447 21.42 -45.02 50.81
N ASN A 448 21.26 -46.00 51.72
CA ASN A 448 20.71 -45.74 53.05
C ASN A 448 21.52 -44.70 53.83
N GLU A 449 22.84 -44.69 53.67
CA GLU A 449 23.70 -43.72 54.34
C GLU A 449 23.55 -42.30 53.77
N ALA A 450 23.50 -42.15 52.44
CA ALA A 450 23.28 -40.85 51.81
C ALA A 450 21.89 -40.28 52.15
N LEU A 451 20.87 -41.14 52.26
CA LEU A 451 19.53 -40.72 52.68
C LEU A 451 19.48 -40.31 54.16
N ARG A 452 20.27 -40.95 55.02
CA ARG A 452 20.37 -40.63 56.45
C ARG A 452 21.09 -39.32 56.72
N ILE A 453 22.16 -39.02 55.97
CA ILE A 453 22.95 -37.80 56.14
C ILE A 453 22.27 -36.60 55.46
N ASP A 454 21.67 -36.80 54.29
CA ASP A 454 21.14 -35.73 53.46
C ASP A 454 19.93 -36.20 52.64
N SER A 455 18.78 -36.31 53.29
CA SER A 455 17.54 -36.84 52.70
C SER A 455 17.16 -36.11 51.42
N ASP A 456 17.31 -34.79 51.40
CA ASP A 456 16.86 -33.91 50.33
C ASP A 456 17.97 -33.55 49.33
N ASN A 457 19.15 -34.14 49.49
CA ASN A 457 20.36 -33.81 48.72
C ASN A 457 20.76 -32.31 48.79
N ARG A 458 20.48 -31.65 49.92
CA ARG A 458 20.78 -30.23 50.17
C ARG A 458 22.29 -29.96 50.27
N TRP A 459 23.04 -30.93 50.78
CA TRP A 459 24.50 -30.90 50.93
C TRP A 459 25.22 -31.67 49.82
N LEU A 460 24.48 -32.06 48.76
CA LEU A 460 25.03 -32.67 47.55
C LEU A 460 25.74 -34.00 47.82
N ALA A 461 25.23 -34.78 48.79
CA ALA A 461 25.76 -36.09 49.15
C ALA A 461 25.68 -37.13 48.02
N ARG A 462 24.90 -36.85 46.96
CA ARG A 462 24.76 -37.67 45.74
C ARG A 462 24.53 -36.80 44.50
N GLY A 463 24.68 -37.41 43.32
CA GLY A 463 24.48 -36.74 42.03
C GLY A 463 23.02 -36.28 41.82
N PRO A 464 22.80 -35.29 40.94
CA PRO A 464 21.48 -34.74 40.70
C PRO A 464 20.56 -35.74 39.98
N ARG A 465 19.28 -35.73 40.35
CA ARG A 465 18.23 -36.52 39.70
C ARG A 465 17.03 -35.63 39.42
N VAL A 466 16.97 -35.10 38.21
CA VAL A 466 15.94 -34.16 37.77
C VAL A 466 15.04 -34.75 36.70
N ARG A 467 13.78 -34.32 36.68
CA ARG A 467 12.86 -34.66 35.59
C ARG A 467 13.26 -33.88 34.35
N MET A 468 13.52 -34.58 33.24
CA MET A 468 13.81 -33.94 31.96
C MET A 468 12.56 -33.25 31.40
N SER A 469 12.76 -32.08 30.77
CA SER A 469 11.68 -31.41 30.02
C SER A 469 11.35 -32.19 28.75
N ALA A 470 10.21 -31.88 28.12
CA ALA A 470 9.80 -32.55 26.88
C ALA A 470 10.83 -32.36 25.76
N GLU A 471 11.42 -31.17 25.68
CA GLU A 471 12.47 -30.79 24.71
C GLU A 471 13.73 -31.62 24.94
N VAL A 472 14.19 -31.75 26.18
CA VAL A 472 15.38 -32.55 26.52
C VAL A 472 15.15 -34.02 26.21
N VAL A 473 13.97 -34.56 26.51
CA VAL A 473 13.62 -35.96 26.17
C VAL A 473 13.64 -36.18 24.65
N ARG A 474 13.07 -35.26 23.88
CA ARG A 474 13.08 -35.31 22.42
C ARG A 474 14.51 -35.26 21.87
N ASP A 475 15.31 -34.32 22.33
CA ASP A 475 16.69 -34.13 21.85
C ASP A 475 17.58 -35.30 22.24
N GLN A 476 17.39 -35.91 23.42
CA GLN A 476 18.02 -37.16 23.82
C GLN A 476 17.66 -38.31 22.87
N ALA A 477 16.38 -38.47 22.52
CA ALA A 477 15.93 -39.48 21.58
C ALA A 477 16.55 -39.29 20.18
N LEU A 478 16.56 -38.04 19.69
CA LEU A 478 17.19 -37.69 18.42
C LEU A 478 18.70 -37.92 18.44
N ALA A 479 19.38 -37.56 19.53
CA ALA A 479 20.82 -37.76 19.68
C ALA A 479 21.18 -39.25 19.72
N ALA A 480 20.46 -40.04 20.52
CA ALA A 480 20.66 -41.49 20.62
C ALA A 480 20.38 -42.22 19.31
N ALA A 481 19.41 -41.73 18.51
CA ALA A 481 19.09 -42.26 17.19
C ALA A 481 20.03 -41.76 16.07
N GLY A 482 20.95 -40.83 16.36
CA GLY A 482 21.82 -40.20 15.34
C GLY A 482 21.10 -39.24 14.40
N LEU A 483 19.91 -38.76 14.76
CA LEU A 483 19.03 -37.90 13.95
C LEU A 483 19.06 -36.42 14.38
N LEU A 484 19.84 -36.08 15.42
CA LEU A 484 19.94 -34.70 15.90
C LEU A 484 20.73 -33.83 14.91
N ASP A 485 20.04 -32.95 14.20
CA ASP A 485 20.67 -31.88 13.41
C ASP A 485 21.16 -30.76 14.34
N ARG A 486 22.42 -30.34 14.17
CA ARG A 486 23.10 -29.30 14.96
C ARG A 486 23.34 -28.02 14.16
N SER A 487 22.81 -27.95 12.94
CA SER A 487 22.90 -26.77 12.10
C SER A 487 22.28 -25.57 12.83
N MET A 488 23.08 -24.52 13.02
CA MET A 488 22.61 -23.28 13.62
C MET A 488 22.05 -22.36 12.55
N TYR A 489 21.05 -21.57 12.92
CA TYR A 489 20.36 -20.61 12.06
C TYR A 489 19.52 -21.29 10.94
N GLY A 490 18.59 -20.53 10.37
CA GLY A 490 17.67 -21.02 9.33
C GLY A 490 16.21 -20.74 9.66
N PRO A 491 15.31 -21.01 8.70
CA PRO A 491 13.87 -20.82 8.90
C PRO A 491 13.37 -21.73 10.04
N PRO A 492 12.39 -21.28 10.84
CA PRO A 492 11.84 -22.08 11.93
C PRO A 492 11.23 -23.37 11.39
N VAL A 493 11.57 -24.50 12.01
CA VAL A 493 10.97 -25.80 11.67
C VAL A 493 9.58 -25.88 12.27
N LYS A 494 8.56 -26.17 11.46
CA LYS A 494 7.19 -26.44 11.92
C LYS A 494 7.02 -27.95 12.13
N PRO A 495 7.17 -28.48 13.35
CA PRO A 495 7.01 -29.92 13.59
C PRO A 495 5.59 -30.36 13.22
N PRO A 496 5.40 -31.63 12.81
CA PRO A 496 4.08 -32.19 12.51
C PRO A 496 3.14 -31.98 13.70
N GLN A 497 2.07 -31.21 13.51
CA GLN A 497 1.06 -31.00 14.53
C GLN A 497 -0.03 -32.07 14.36
N PRO A 498 -0.42 -32.80 15.42
CA PRO A 498 -1.54 -33.72 15.34
C PRO A 498 -2.82 -32.96 15.00
N ASN A 499 -3.66 -33.56 14.15
CA ASN A 499 -4.90 -32.96 13.65
C ASN A 499 -5.99 -32.95 14.76
N LEU A 500 -5.76 -32.18 15.83
CA LEU A 500 -6.59 -32.12 17.03
C LEU A 500 -7.38 -30.80 17.16
N GLY A 501 -7.57 -30.05 16.07
CA GLY A 501 -8.44 -28.86 16.08
C GLY A 501 -7.96 -27.68 16.93
N LEU A 502 -6.68 -27.68 17.35
CA LEU A 502 -6.06 -26.63 18.19
C LEU A 502 -5.52 -25.43 17.37
N THR A 503 -6.08 -25.15 16.20
CA THR A 503 -5.69 -24.01 15.36
C THR A 503 -5.98 -22.65 16.00
N ALA A 504 -6.79 -22.59 17.06
CA ALA A 504 -7.14 -21.34 17.74
C ALA A 504 -6.13 -20.87 18.81
N ALA A 505 -5.16 -21.69 19.23
CA ALA A 505 -4.29 -21.36 20.36
C ALA A 505 -2.94 -20.74 19.97
N PHE A 506 -2.53 -20.86 18.71
CA PHE A 506 -1.25 -20.36 18.22
C PHE A 506 -1.49 -19.70 16.85
N GLY A 507 -1.84 -18.41 16.91
CA GLY A 507 -2.07 -17.44 15.82
C GLY A 507 -1.74 -17.84 14.40
#